data_AF-A0A5J5ID38-F1
#
_entry.id   AF-A0A5J5ID38-F1
#
_cell.length_a   1.000
_cell.length_b   1.000
_cell.length_c   1.000
_cell.angle_alpha   90.00
_cell.angle_beta   90.00
_cell.angle_gamma   90.00
#
_symmetry.space_group_name_H-M   'P 1'
#
loop_
_entity.id
_entity.type
_entity.pdbx_description
1 polymer ?
#
loop_
_entity_poly.entity_id
_entity_poly.type
_entity_poly.pdbx_seq_one_letter_code
_entity_poly.pdbx_strand_id
1 'polypeptide(L)'
;MKKLFIIGCILLLNIASIGQSANLLTFEGSQGPGYGKHIVFICGDEEYRSEEGLPMMAEILSRKYGFNCTVLFSIDPATGNIDPNNLANIPGLESLESADLMFMLIRFRELPDEQMKYIDEYVESGKPIVALRTSTHAFNYKRNLKSPYAKYDFRSGESGWVDGFGRRILGETWIDHHGLHGSEGTRGLINGIAQNEKNPILNGVKDIWCPTDVYEVRELPEDTKVLVYGQCTKGMDAKAPVNLDKSIMPVAWTRTLVNEKGIKQRVFTTTMGAGIDLQNEDLRRLLVNASLWAVGLEKMIPPCGDVETLRPYQPSMFGLDKFKKNVHPGDLKN
;
A
#
# COMPACT_ATOMS: atom_id res chain seq x y z
N MET A 1 -73.47 3.69 -7.09
CA MET A 1 -72.52 4.32 -6.15
C MET A 1 -71.19 3.61 -6.26
N LYS A 2 -70.15 4.31 -6.71
CA LYS A 2 -68.79 3.78 -6.95
C LYS A 2 -68.09 3.55 -5.60
N LYS A 3 -67.43 2.40 -5.40
CA LYS A 3 -66.36 2.25 -4.40
C LYS A 3 -65.12 1.74 -5.11
N LEU A 4 -64.18 2.66 -5.29
CA LEU A 4 -62.84 2.47 -5.83
C LEU A 4 -61.95 2.01 -4.67
N PHE A 5 -61.41 0.80 -4.73
CA PHE A 5 -60.41 0.33 -3.76
C PHE A 5 -59.03 0.75 -4.28
N ILE A 6 -58.41 1.71 -3.60
CA ILE A 6 -57.03 2.14 -3.85
C ILE A 6 -56.13 1.21 -3.03
N ILE A 7 -55.37 0.35 -3.71
CA ILE A 7 -54.28 -0.43 -3.11
C ILE A 7 -53.04 0.47 -3.11
N GLY A 8 -52.70 1.01 -1.94
CA GLY A 8 -51.46 1.76 -1.74
C GLY A 8 -50.29 0.79 -1.49
N CYS A 9 -49.41 0.65 -2.48
CA CYS A 9 -48.10 0.05 -2.28
C CYS A 9 -47.19 1.06 -1.56
N ILE A 10 -46.98 0.88 -0.26
CA ILE A 10 -45.95 1.59 0.48
C ILE A 10 -44.61 0.90 0.19
N LEU A 11 -43.80 1.49 -0.69
CA LEU A 11 -42.38 1.15 -0.82
C LEU A 11 -41.66 1.67 0.43
N LEU A 12 -41.28 0.77 1.34
CA LEU A 12 -40.33 1.06 2.41
C LEU A 12 -38.92 1.02 1.82
N LEU A 13 -38.39 2.19 1.46
CA LEU A 13 -36.96 2.38 1.23
C LEU A 13 -36.23 2.27 2.57
N ASN A 14 -35.73 1.07 2.88
CA ASN A 14 -34.73 0.89 3.93
C ASN A 14 -33.42 1.51 3.46
N ILE A 15 -33.19 2.78 3.77
CA ILE A 15 -31.86 3.37 3.75
C ILE A 15 -31.17 2.84 4.99
N ALA A 16 -30.49 1.70 4.85
CA ALA A 16 -29.55 1.24 5.86
C ALA A 16 -28.38 2.23 5.85
N SER A 17 -28.43 3.25 6.72
CA SER A 17 -27.24 3.99 7.11
C SER A 17 -26.32 2.99 7.81
N ILE A 18 -25.37 2.42 7.05
CA ILE A 18 -24.24 1.67 7.60
C ILE A 18 -23.52 2.65 8.52
N GLY A 19 -23.73 2.50 9.83
CA GLY A 19 -23.00 3.26 10.83
C GLY A 19 -21.52 3.06 10.57
N GLN A 20 -20.81 4.14 10.27
CA GLN A 20 -19.36 4.11 10.08
C GLN A 20 -18.75 3.49 11.35
N SER A 21 -18.05 2.37 11.21
CA SER A 21 -17.18 1.89 12.29
C SER A 21 -16.25 3.04 12.66
N ALA A 22 -16.24 3.44 13.94
CA ALA A 22 -15.55 4.63 14.42
C ALA A 22 -14.05 4.66 14.05
N ASN A 23 -13.47 3.51 13.70
CA ASN A 23 -12.04 3.32 13.46
C ASN A 23 -11.65 3.32 11.97
N LEU A 24 -12.55 3.68 11.05
CA LEU A 24 -12.28 3.68 9.60
C LEU A 24 -12.28 5.10 9.01
N LEU A 25 -11.28 5.40 8.18
CA LEU A 25 -11.27 6.61 7.36
C LEU A 25 -11.72 6.27 5.93
N THR A 26 -12.73 6.97 5.42
CA THR A 26 -13.27 6.73 4.09
C THR A 26 -13.27 8.01 3.25
N PHE A 27 -12.94 7.85 1.96
CA PHE A 27 -13.05 8.88 0.94
C PHE A 27 -13.92 8.35 -0.20
N GLU A 28 -15.06 9.01 -0.42
CA GLU A 28 -15.97 8.65 -1.52
C GLU A 28 -15.41 9.15 -2.85
N GLY A 29 -15.28 8.21 -3.78
CA GLY A 29 -14.97 8.48 -5.17
C GLY A 29 -16.17 9.10 -5.89
N SER A 30 -15.90 9.95 -6.89
CA SER A 30 -16.96 10.67 -7.61
C SER A 30 -16.83 10.55 -9.13
N GLN A 31 -15.78 11.10 -9.73
CA GLN A 31 -15.53 11.03 -11.16
C GLN A 31 -14.06 10.72 -11.42
N GLY A 32 -13.77 10.04 -12.53
CA GLY A 32 -12.42 9.70 -12.95
C GLY A 32 -12.28 8.22 -13.33
N PRO A 33 -11.08 7.79 -13.76
CA PRO A 33 -10.85 6.43 -14.24
C PRO A 33 -11.19 5.33 -13.23
N GLY A 34 -10.99 5.59 -11.94
CA GLY A 34 -11.23 4.67 -10.84
C GLY A 34 -12.67 4.67 -10.32
N TYR A 35 -13.59 5.44 -10.92
CA TYR A 35 -14.98 5.48 -10.47
C TYR A 35 -15.63 4.08 -10.50
N GLY A 36 -16.33 3.76 -9.41
CA GLY A 36 -16.94 2.44 -9.20
C GLY A 36 -15.97 1.35 -8.75
N LYS A 37 -14.69 1.67 -8.51
CA LYS A 37 -13.70 0.75 -7.92
C LYS A 37 -13.35 1.14 -6.49
N HIS A 38 -13.00 0.14 -5.68
CA HIS A 38 -12.68 0.30 -4.26
C HIS A 38 -11.22 -0.07 -3.96
N ILE A 39 -10.47 0.85 -3.37
CA ILE A 39 -9.12 0.61 -2.83
C ILE A 39 -9.21 0.54 -1.31
N VAL A 40 -8.66 -0.53 -0.73
CA VAL A 40 -8.45 -0.63 0.72
C VAL A 40 -6.98 -0.41 1.02
N PHE A 41 -6.70 0.63 1.79
CA PHE A 41 -5.37 0.97 2.29
C PHE A 41 -5.18 0.36 3.69
N ILE A 42 -4.07 -0.34 3.91
CA ILE A 42 -3.75 -0.97 5.19
C ILE A 42 -2.50 -0.32 5.78
N CYS A 43 -2.68 0.45 6.85
CA CYS A 43 -1.62 1.06 7.63
C CYS A 43 -1.29 0.20 8.86
N GLY A 44 -0.01 0.04 9.17
CA GLY A 44 0.42 -0.82 10.27
C GLY A 44 1.94 -0.94 10.31
N ASP A 45 2.62 0.19 10.20
CA ASP A 45 4.07 0.28 10.27
C ASP A 45 4.49 1.28 11.35
N GLU A 46 5.28 0.80 12.31
CA GLU A 46 5.70 1.50 13.51
C GLU A 46 6.83 2.52 13.29
N GLU A 47 7.39 2.62 12.09
CA GLU A 47 8.65 3.33 11.84
C GLU A 47 8.52 4.40 10.73
N TYR A 48 7.98 4.02 9.58
CA TYR A 48 7.94 4.74 8.31
C TYR A 48 6.63 5.48 8.04
N ARG A 49 5.76 5.62 9.05
CA ARG A 49 4.60 6.52 9.04
C ARG A 49 3.53 6.19 7.98
N SER A 50 3.15 4.90 7.91
CA SER A 50 2.01 4.44 7.09
C SER A 50 0.75 5.29 7.31
N GLU A 51 0.48 5.62 8.57
CA GLU A 51 -0.67 6.35 9.08
C GLU A 51 -0.69 7.83 8.68
N GLU A 52 0.41 8.38 8.17
CA GLU A 52 0.45 9.73 7.59
C GLU A 52 0.47 9.68 6.06
N GLY A 53 1.17 8.70 5.47
CA GLY A 53 1.35 8.57 4.02
C GLY A 53 0.14 8.02 3.27
N LEU A 54 -0.43 6.91 3.73
CA LEU A 54 -1.52 6.24 3.01
C LEU A 54 -2.83 7.04 3.00
N PRO A 55 -3.25 7.75 4.09
CA PRO A 55 -4.41 8.63 4.02
C PRO A 55 -4.29 9.71 2.93
N MET A 56 -3.09 10.31 2.78
CA MET A 56 -2.83 11.30 1.74
C MET A 56 -2.93 10.69 0.33
N MET A 57 -2.34 9.51 0.12
CA MET A 57 -2.47 8.79 -1.15
C MET A 57 -3.92 8.39 -1.46
N ALA A 58 -4.68 7.96 -0.44
CA ALA A 58 -6.09 7.64 -0.55
C ALA A 58 -6.92 8.86 -0.97
N GLU A 59 -6.65 10.03 -0.40
CA GLU A 59 -7.31 11.29 -0.78
C GLU A 59 -6.97 11.69 -2.23
N ILE A 60 -5.72 11.55 -2.68
CA ILE A 60 -5.34 11.78 -4.09
C ILE A 60 -6.11 10.85 -5.02
N LEU A 61 -6.06 9.54 -4.77
CA LEU A 61 -6.71 8.53 -5.61
C LEU A 61 -8.23 8.70 -5.64
N SER A 62 -8.83 9.08 -4.51
CA SER A 62 -10.26 9.32 -4.45
C SER A 62 -10.67 10.62 -5.16
N ARG A 63 -10.03 11.75 -4.80
CA ARG A 63 -10.45 13.08 -5.27
C ARG A 63 -10.08 13.37 -6.70
N LYS A 64 -8.96 12.83 -7.20
CA LYS A 64 -8.46 13.11 -8.54
C LYS A 64 -8.72 11.99 -9.55
N TYR A 65 -8.86 10.75 -9.06
CA TYR A 65 -9.04 9.57 -9.93
C TYR A 65 -10.36 8.83 -9.70
N GLY A 66 -11.16 9.24 -8.72
CA GLY A 66 -12.54 8.77 -8.54
C GLY A 66 -12.68 7.45 -7.81
N PHE A 67 -11.61 6.88 -7.23
CA PHE A 67 -11.71 5.66 -6.44
C PHE A 67 -12.50 5.88 -5.14
N ASN A 68 -13.30 4.89 -4.75
CA ASN A 68 -13.66 4.76 -3.34
C ASN A 68 -12.43 4.29 -2.59
N CYS A 69 -12.08 4.93 -1.49
CA CYS A 69 -10.93 4.56 -0.68
C CYS A 69 -11.35 4.35 0.78
N THR A 70 -10.98 3.21 1.35
CA THR A 70 -11.07 2.93 2.78
C THR A 70 -9.66 2.79 3.33
N VAL A 71 -9.35 3.49 4.43
CA VAL A 71 -8.05 3.42 5.09
C VAL A 71 -8.21 2.79 6.47
N LEU A 72 -7.51 1.67 6.65
CA LEU A 72 -7.44 0.89 7.87
C LEU A 72 -6.14 1.23 8.59
N PHE A 73 -6.18 1.16 9.92
CA PHE A 73 -5.03 1.48 10.76
C PHE A 73 -4.80 0.38 11.79
N SER A 74 -3.58 0.30 12.25
CA SER A 74 -3.26 -0.33 13.53
C SER A 74 -3.87 0.51 14.66
N ILE A 75 -4.73 -0.08 15.48
CA ILE A 75 -5.56 0.64 16.47
C ILE A 75 -5.32 0.08 17.88
N ASP A 76 -5.18 0.96 18.87
CA ASP A 76 -5.33 0.60 20.27
C ASP A 76 -6.81 0.34 20.59
N PRO A 77 -7.22 -0.90 20.90
CA PRO A 77 -8.63 -1.22 21.15
C PRO A 77 -9.20 -0.53 22.40
N ALA A 78 -8.35 -0.09 23.35
CA ALA A 78 -8.82 0.57 24.56
C ALA A 78 -9.22 2.03 24.30
N THR A 79 -8.56 2.70 23.35
CA THR A 79 -8.76 4.14 23.10
C THR A 79 -9.39 4.44 21.75
N GLY A 80 -9.34 3.52 20.79
CA GLY A 80 -9.74 3.77 19.39
C GLY A 80 -8.74 4.61 18.61
N ASN A 81 -7.62 5.03 19.22
CA ASN A 81 -6.59 5.81 18.56
C ASN A 81 -5.70 4.93 17.68
N ILE A 82 -5.08 5.57 16.68
CA ILE A 82 -4.04 4.97 15.87
C ILE A 82 -2.83 4.67 16.76
N ASP A 83 -2.42 3.40 16.76
CA ASP A 83 -1.25 2.91 17.45
C ASP A 83 -0.44 1.99 16.51
N PRO A 84 0.54 2.54 15.78
CA PRO A 84 1.39 1.75 14.89
C PRO A 84 2.16 0.62 15.58
N ASN A 85 2.40 0.72 16.90
CA ASN A 85 3.06 -0.33 17.67
C ASN A 85 2.16 -1.53 17.97
N ASN A 86 0.84 -1.42 17.80
CA ASN A 86 -0.05 -2.55 17.99
C ASN A 86 0.07 -3.56 16.83
N LEU A 87 0.94 -4.56 16.99
CA LEU A 87 1.20 -5.56 15.94
C LEU A 87 0.03 -6.53 15.70
N ALA A 88 -1.05 -6.44 16.47
CA ALA A 88 -2.07 -7.48 16.57
C ALA A 88 -3.52 -6.98 16.34
N ASN A 89 -3.72 -5.74 15.87
CA ASN A 89 -5.09 -5.25 15.68
C ASN A 89 -5.20 -4.22 14.55
N ILE A 90 -5.87 -4.62 13.47
CA ILE A 90 -6.28 -3.74 12.37
C ILE A 90 -7.78 -3.99 12.12
N PRO A 91 -8.69 -3.24 12.77
CA PRO A 91 -10.13 -3.40 12.55
C PRO A 91 -10.52 -2.96 11.12
N GLY A 92 -11.58 -3.56 10.57
CA GLY A 92 -12.13 -3.20 9.26
C GLY A 92 -11.60 -4.01 8.07
N LEU A 93 -10.78 -5.04 8.31
CA LEU A 93 -10.19 -5.88 7.26
C LEU A 93 -11.25 -6.61 6.41
N GLU A 94 -12.49 -6.79 6.91
CA GLU A 94 -13.63 -7.25 6.13
C GLU A 94 -13.91 -6.38 4.88
N SER A 95 -13.45 -5.13 4.87
CA SER A 95 -13.55 -4.24 3.71
C SER A 95 -12.84 -4.82 2.46
N LEU A 96 -11.85 -5.70 2.65
CA LEU A 96 -11.12 -6.38 1.57
C LEU A 96 -12.01 -7.30 0.71
N GLU A 97 -13.11 -7.82 1.25
CA GLU A 97 -14.06 -8.65 0.50
C GLU A 97 -14.55 -7.93 -0.76
N SER A 98 -14.85 -6.64 -0.61
CA SER A 98 -15.36 -5.76 -1.67
C SER A 98 -14.28 -5.01 -2.46
N ALA A 99 -13.02 -5.06 -2.02
CA ALA A 99 -11.95 -4.26 -2.61
C ALA A 99 -11.54 -4.76 -4.00
N ASP A 100 -11.22 -3.84 -4.90
CA ASP A 100 -10.58 -4.08 -6.20
C ASP A 100 -9.05 -4.00 -6.11
N LEU A 101 -8.52 -3.32 -5.10
CA LEU A 101 -7.08 -3.17 -4.86
C LEU A 101 -6.79 -3.14 -3.35
N MET A 102 -5.83 -3.95 -2.91
CA MET A 102 -5.19 -3.82 -1.61
C MET A 102 -3.94 -2.97 -1.75
N PHE A 103 -3.88 -1.85 -1.04
CA PHE A 103 -2.73 -0.96 -0.96
C PHE A 103 -2.15 -1.04 0.45
N MET A 104 -0.91 -1.50 0.62
CA MET A 104 -0.39 -1.80 1.96
C MET A 104 0.94 -1.14 2.26
N LEU A 105 1.03 -0.67 3.51
CA LEU A 105 2.25 -0.25 4.19
C LEU A 105 2.17 -0.77 5.63
N ILE A 106 2.48 -2.05 5.78
CA ILE A 106 2.50 -2.73 7.08
C ILE A 106 3.82 -3.45 7.32
N ARG A 107 4.13 -3.69 8.60
CA ARG A 107 5.36 -4.33 9.07
C ARG A 107 5.10 -5.28 10.22
N PHE A 108 5.66 -6.48 10.16
CA PHE A 108 5.71 -7.44 11.27
C PHE A 108 4.39 -7.65 12.03
N ARG A 109 3.26 -7.59 11.33
CA ARG A 109 1.97 -7.90 11.92
C ARG A 109 1.89 -9.37 12.27
N GLU A 110 1.24 -9.66 13.39
CA GLU A 110 0.79 -11.00 13.73
C GLU A 110 -0.64 -10.83 14.22
N LEU A 111 -1.55 -10.71 13.26
CA LEU A 111 -2.96 -10.46 13.51
C LEU A 111 -3.65 -11.74 14.02
N PRO A 112 -4.70 -11.61 14.83
CA PRO A 112 -5.60 -12.72 15.15
C PRO A 112 -6.11 -13.38 13.87
N ASP A 113 -6.29 -14.70 13.90
CA ASP A 113 -6.70 -15.49 12.73
C ASP A 113 -8.00 -14.96 12.11
N GLU A 114 -8.93 -14.47 12.93
CA GLU A 114 -10.20 -13.86 12.48
C GLU A 114 -10.04 -12.57 11.66
N GLN A 115 -8.94 -11.84 11.85
CA GLN A 115 -8.56 -10.67 11.05
C GLN A 115 -7.71 -11.10 9.85
N MET A 116 -6.74 -11.98 10.07
CA MET A 116 -5.81 -12.43 9.03
C MET A 116 -6.51 -13.17 7.88
N LYS A 117 -7.64 -13.86 8.16
CA LYS A 117 -8.45 -14.53 7.13
C LYS A 117 -8.80 -13.63 5.94
N TYR A 118 -9.09 -12.35 6.19
CA TYR A 118 -9.48 -11.42 5.11
C TYR A 118 -8.31 -11.09 4.19
N ILE A 119 -7.09 -11.02 4.73
CA ILE A 119 -5.88 -10.86 3.92
C ILE A 119 -5.60 -12.14 3.13
N ASP A 120 -5.70 -13.30 3.77
CA ASP A 120 -5.50 -14.61 3.13
C ASP A 120 -6.49 -14.81 1.96
N GLU A 121 -7.78 -14.61 2.19
CA GLU A 121 -8.83 -14.69 1.16
C GLU A 121 -8.60 -13.69 0.03
N TYR A 122 -8.16 -12.46 0.33
CA TYR A 122 -7.82 -11.47 -0.69
C TYR A 122 -6.65 -11.94 -1.56
N VAL A 123 -5.59 -12.46 -0.95
CA VAL A 123 -4.41 -13.00 -1.66
C VAL A 123 -4.82 -14.18 -2.53
N GLU A 124 -5.60 -15.13 -2.00
CA GLU A 124 -6.08 -16.31 -2.72
C GLU A 124 -7.00 -15.96 -3.89
N SER A 125 -7.78 -14.87 -3.77
CA SER A 125 -8.65 -14.39 -4.85
C SER A 125 -7.88 -13.96 -6.10
N GLY A 126 -6.57 -13.68 -5.96
CA GLY A 126 -5.72 -13.19 -7.04
C GLY A 126 -6.00 -11.73 -7.40
N LYS A 127 -6.70 -10.98 -6.54
CA LYS A 127 -6.92 -9.54 -6.75
C LYS A 127 -5.62 -8.74 -6.58
N PRO A 128 -5.49 -7.58 -7.26
CA PRO A 128 -4.25 -6.81 -7.32
C PRO A 128 -3.74 -6.28 -5.98
N ILE A 129 -2.41 -6.12 -5.86
CA ILE A 129 -1.74 -5.59 -4.68
C ILE A 129 -0.76 -4.47 -5.06
N VAL A 130 -0.79 -3.36 -4.33
CA VAL A 130 0.27 -2.34 -4.31
C VAL A 130 0.89 -2.33 -2.92
N ALA A 131 2.16 -2.69 -2.82
CA ALA A 131 2.86 -2.81 -1.54
C ALA A 131 4.08 -1.88 -1.49
N LEU A 132 4.17 -1.08 -0.44
CA LEU A 132 5.29 -0.18 -0.17
C LEU A 132 6.22 -0.80 0.87
N ARG A 133 7.40 -0.19 1.07
CA ARG A 133 8.16 -0.40 2.30
C ARG A 133 7.19 -0.14 3.45
N THR A 134 6.89 -1.06 4.35
CA THR A 134 7.79 -2.14 4.80
C THR A 134 7.22 -3.55 4.54
N SER A 135 6.30 -3.67 3.58
CA SER A 135 5.49 -4.87 3.39
C SER A 135 6.22 -6.08 2.81
N THR A 136 7.49 -5.96 2.41
CA THR A 136 8.37 -7.11 2.16
C THR A 136 8.51 -8.01 3.39
N HIS A 137 8.25 -7.49 4.59
CA HIS A 137 8.15 -8.25 5.82
C HIS A 137 6.88 -7.89 6.60
N ALA A 138 5.75 -7.95 5.89
CA ALA A 138 4.45 -7.64 6.43
C ALA A 138 4.07 -8.44 7.68
N PHE A 139 4.49 -9.72 7.77
CA PHE A 139 4.07 -10.64 8.83
C PHE A 139 5.25 -11.28 9.58
N ASN A 140 5.09 -11.45 10.89
CA ASN A 140 6.10 -12.01 11.78
C ASN A 140 5.45 -12.86 12.89
N TYR A 141 5.28 -14.15 12.63
CA TYR A 141 4.64 -15.08 13.55
C TYR A 141 5.63 -15.54 14.61
N LYS A 142 5.43 -15.08 15.84
CA LYS A 142 6.20 -15.49 17.02
C LYS A 142 5.33 -16.05 18.13
N ARG A 143 4.07 -15.61 18.24
CA ARG A 143 3.17 -15.95 19.33
C ARG A 143 2.32 -17.18 19.02
N ASN A 144 1.75 -17.27 17.81
CA ASN A 144 0.87 -18.36 17.39
C ASN A 144 1.45 -19.10 16.17
N LEU A 145 2.50 -19.89 16.40
CA LEU A 145 3.14 -20.71 15.35
C LEU A 145 2.23 -21.83 14.79
N LYS A 146 1.07 -22.07 15.40
CA LYS A 146 0.07 -23.03 14.92
C LYS A 146 -1.05 -22.37 14.10
N SER A 147 -1.01 -21.05 13.95
CA SER A 147 -1.95 -20.33 13.09
C SER A 147 -1.92 -20.95 11.68
N PRO A 148 -3.08 -21.11 11.01
CA PRO A 148 -3.11 -21.51 9.61
C PRO A 148 -2.39 -20.51 8.68
N TYR A 149 -2.11 -19.30 9.17
CA TYR A 149 -1.47 -18.22 8.43
C TYR A 149 0.02 -18.05 8.77
N ALA A 150 0.60 -18.91 9.63
CA ALA A 150 2.01 -18.85 9.99
C ALA A 150 2.96 -18.98 8.78
N LYS A 151 2.49 -19.60 7.68
CA LYS A 151 3.18 -19.66 6.38
C LYS A 151 3.58 -18.27 5.84
N TYR A 152 2.87 -17.21 6.21
CA TYR A 152 3.13 -15.84 5.78
C TYR A 152 4.30 -15.17 6.49
N ASP A 153 4.80 -15.75 7.58
CA ASP A 153 5.98 -15.25 8.29
C ASP A 153 7.11 -14.92 7.31
N PHE A 154 7.71 -13.73 7.44
CA PHE A 154 8.75 -13.26 6.52
C PHE A 154 10.02 -14.15 6.48
N ARG A 155 10.17 -15.09 7.43
CA ARG A 155 11.22 -16.12 7.50
C ARG A 155 10.64 -17.53 7.45
N SER A 156 9.46 -17.69 6.86
CA SER A 156 8.82 -18.99 6.71
C SER A 156 9.73 -19.97 5.98
N GLY A 157 9.83 -21.18 6.53
CA GLY A 157 10.48 -22.33 5.90
C GLY A 157 9.50 -23.29 5.24
N GLU A 158 8.21 -22.93 5.18
CA GLU A 158 7.17 -23.80 4.63
C GLU A 158 7.31 -23.93 3.11
N SER A 159 7.16 -25.16 2.59
CA SER A 159 7.25 -25.42 1.16
C SER A 159 6.20 -24.61 0.39
N GLY A 160 6.63 -23.92 -0.68
CA GLY A 160 5.78 -23.00 -1.44
C GLY A 160 5.65 -21.59 -0.84
N TRP A 161 6.10 -21.39 0.40
CA TRP A 161 6.11 -20.12 1.13
C TRP A 161 7.47 -19.79 1.74
N VAL A 162 8.56 -20.35 1.20
CA VAL A 162 9.93 -20.03 1.64
C VAL A 162 10.17 -18.53 1.55
N ASP A 163 10.71 -17.95 2.62
CA ASP A 163 10.90 -16.51 2.80
C ASP A 163 9.57 -15.69 2.83
N GLY A 164 8.45 -16.37 3.07
CA GLY A 164 7.19 -15.76 3.49
C GLY A 164 6.38 -15.02 2.42
N PHE A 165 5.43 -14.22 2.90
CA PHE A 165 4.55 -13.39 2.08
C PHE A 165 5.35 -12.46 1.15
N GLY A 166 6.38 -11.80 1.67
CA GLY A 166 7.21 -10.88 0.90
C GLY A 166 7.83 -11.54 -0.31
N ARG A 167 8.57 -12.63 -0.11
CA ARG A 167 9.20 -13.34 -1.23
C ARG A 167 8.16 -13.91 -2.18
N ARG A 168 7.12 -14.58 -1.65
CA ARG A 168 6.13 -15.27 -2.47
C ARG A 168 5.30 -14.32 -3.32
N ILE A 169 4.77 -13.26 -2.73
CA ILE A 169 3.80 -12.35 -3.35
C ILE A 169 4.50 -11.13 -3.94
N LEU A 170 5.35 -10.47 -3.16
CA LEU A 170 5.98 -9.21 -3.56
C LEU A 170 7.26 -9.40 -4.37
N GLY A 171 7.90 -10.57 -4.28
CA GLY A 171 9.11 -10.93 -5.01
C GLY A 171 10.38 -10.88 -4.15
N GLU A 172 10.34 -10.24 -2.98
CA GLU A 172 11.44 -10.30 -2.02
C GLU A 172 10.96 -10.09 -0.58
N THR A 173 11.68 -10.72 0.36
CA THR A 173 11.49 -10.56 1.81
C THR A 173 12.44 -9.51 2.40
N TRP A 174 12.41 -9.30 3.71
CA TRP A 174 13.45 -8.52 4.38
C TRP A 174 14.77 -9.25 4.43
N ILE A 175 15.82 -8.62 3.90
CA ILE A 175 17.20 -9.12 3.95
C ILE A 175 18.01 -8.23 4.92
N ASP A 176 18.37 -7.04 4.46
CA ASP A 176 19.08 -6.02 5.24
C ASP A 176 18.88 -4.64 4.59
N HIS A 177 19.44 -3.62 5.23
CA HIS A 177 19.64 -2.32 4.60
C HIS A 177 20.87 -2.37 3.68
N HIS A 178 20.72 -1.92 2.43
CA HIS A 178 21.85 -1.68 1.54
C HIS A 178 22.48 -0.30 1.79
N GLY A 179 21.64 0.71 2.06
CA GLY A 179 22.06 2.01 2.56
C GLY A 179 22.33 1.99 4.07
N LEU A 180 23.05 2.98 4.59
CA LEU A 180 23.15 3.17 6.04
C LEU A 180 21.83 3.76 6.54
N HIS A 181 21.09 2.94 7.29
CA HIS A 181 19.78 3.30 7.79
C HIS A 181 19.78 4.60 8.59
N GLY A 182 18.86 5.51 8.26
CA GLY A 182 18.75 6.82 8.92
C GLY A 182 19.93 7.76 8.69
N SER A 183 20.78 7.49 7.70
CA SER A 183 21.93 8.36 7.35
C SER A 183 22.15 8.51 5.85
N GLU A 184 21.71 7.56 5.02
CA GLU A 184 21.75 7.64 3.56
C GLU A 184 20.32 7.69 2.99
N GLY A 185 20.13 8.44 1.90
CA GLY A 185 18.89 8.44 1.12
C GLY A 185 19.00 7.60 -0.16
N THR A 186 17.92 7.60 -0.94
CA THR A 186 17.80 6.91 -2.22
C THR A 186 17.63 7.89 -3.38
N ARG A 187 18.48 7.79 -4.39
CA ARG A 187 18.21 8.36 -5.72
C ARG A 187 17.57 7.30 -6.61
N GLY A 188 16.36 7.56 -7.09
CA GLY A 188 15.69 6.69 -8.05
C GLY A 188 16.26 6.88 -9.45
N LEU A 189 16.62 5.76 -10.08
CA LEU A 189 17.09 5.65 -11.45
C LEU A 189 16.02 4.91 -12.25
N ILE A 190 15.37 5.62 -13.18
CA ILE A 190 14.32 5.01 -14.02
C ILE A 190 14.95 3.96 -14.92
N ASN A 191 14.35 2.77 -14.98
CA ASN A 191 14.81 1.72 -15.89
C ASN A 191 14.57 2.14 -17.34
N GLY A 192 15.66 2.42 -18.06
CA GLY A 192 15.60 2.85 -19.46
C GLY A 192 14.93 1.84 -20.40
N ILE A 193 14.99 0.53 -20.11
CA ILE A 193 14.30 -0.48 -20.91
C ILE A 193 12.79 -0.32 -20.76
N ALA A 194 12.29 -0.28 -19.51
CA ALA A 194 10.86 -0.10 -19.24
C ALA A 194 10.34 1.25 -19.76
N GLN A 195 11.16 2.30 -19.70
CA GLN A 195 10.83 3.61 -20.26
C GLN A 195 10.73 3.56 -21.79
N ASN A 196 11.68 2.92 -22.48
CA ASN A 196 11.66 2.77 -23.94
C ASN A 196 10.49 1.91 -24.43
N GLU A 197 10.09 0.90 -23.65
CA GLU A 197 8.87 0.11 -23.87
C GLU A 197 7.58 0.89 -23.59
N LYS A 198 7.69 2.15 -23.15
CA LYS A 198 6.57 3.02 -22.78
C LYS A 198 5.68 2.39 -21.70
N ASN A 199 6.32 1.80 -20.68
CA ASN A 199 5.58 1.26 -19.55
C ASN A 199 4.72 2.38 -18.92
N PRO A 200 3.38 2.21 -18.86
CA PRO A 200 2.48 3.29 -18.48
C PRO A 200 2.64 3.70 -17.00
N ILE A 201 3.19 2.82 -16.15
CA ILE A 201 3.49 3.16 -14.75
C ILE A 201 4.52 4.31 -14.66
N LEU A 202 5.42 4.42 -15.65
CA LEU A 202 6.47 5.44 -15.69
C LEU A 202 6.01 6.76 -16.34
N ASN A 203 4.74 6.89 -16.74
CA ASN A 203 4.23 8.13 -17.34
C ASN A 203 4.39 9.33 -16.38
N GLY A 204 5.15 10.32 -16.82
CA GLY A 204 5.41 11.55 -16.06
C GLY A 204 6.35 11.38 -14.86
N VAL A 205 6.96 10.21 -14.68
CA VAL A 205 7.94 9.94 -13.61
C VAL A 205 9.35 10.21 -14.15
N LYS A 206 10.08 11.13 -13.51
CA LYS A 206 11.37 11.64 -13.99
C LYS A 206 12.43 11.70 -12.89
N ASP A 207 12.11 12.23 -11.72
CA ASP A 207 13.07 12.46 -10.63
C ASP A 207 12.50 12.01 -9.28
N ILE A 208 12.84 10.78 -8.91
CA ILE A 208 12.52 10.23 -7.60
C ILE A 208 13.72 10.41 -6.68
N TRP A 209 13.48 11.04 -5.53
CA TRP A 209 14.41 11.05 -4.42
C TRP A 209 13.65 10.78 -3.12
N CYS A 210 14.24 9.92 -2.29
CA CYS A 210 13.69 9.54 -1.00
C CYS A 210 14.76 9.78 0.08
N PRO A 211 14.42 10.40 1.23
CA PRO A 211 15.33 10.51 2.36
C PRO A 211 15.63 9.16 3.03
N THR A 212 14.80 8.15 2.79
CA THR A 212 15.03 6.79 3.29
C THR A 212 16.09 6.04 2.50
N ASP A 213 16.77 5.15 3.20
CA ASP A 213 17.83 4.31 2.66
C ASP A 213 17.29 3.18 1.74
N VAL A 214 18.19 2.64 0.93
CA VAL A 214 17.92 1.54 -0.01
C VAL A 214 17.94 0.21 0.74
N TYR A 215 16.99 -0.67 0.47
CA TYR A 215 16.98 -2.04 0.99
C TYR A 215 17.85 -2.96 0.13
N GLU A 216 18.46 -3.96 0.76
CA GLU A 216 19.08 -5.06 0.03
C GLU A 216 18.00 -5.92 -0.61
N VAL A 217 18.20 -6.25 -1.88
CA VAL A 217 17.32 -7.08 -2.68
C VAL A 217 18.20 -8.11 -3.39
N ARG A 218 17.90 -9.41 -3.23
CA ARG A 218 18.62 -10.46 -3.94
C ARG A 218 18.09 -10.56 -5.37
N GLU A 219 18.41 -11.66 -6.04
CA GLU A 219 17.81 -11.97 -7.33
C GLU A 219 16.28 -12.04 -7.21
N LEU A 220 15.61 -11.13 -7.92
CA LEU A 220 14.16 -11.10 -8.04
C LEU A 220 13.70 -12.26 -8.94
N PRO A 221 12.49 -12.83 -8.69
CA PRO A 221 11.95 -13.89 -9.53
C PRO A 221 11.82 -13.46 -11.00
N GLU A 222 11.98 -14.40 -11.93
CA GLU A 222 11.95 -14.16 -13.39
C GLU A 222 10.67 -13.47 -13.89
N ASP A 223 9.55 -13.61 -13.16
CA ASP A 223 8.28 -12.96 -13.46
C ASP A 223 8.23 -11.46 -13.10
N THR A 224 9.36 -10.91 -12.63
CA THR A 224 9.48 -9.54 -12.16
C THR A 224 9.99 -8.60 -13.25
N LYS A 225 9.38 -7.42 -13.34
CA LYS A 225 9.86 -6.31 -14.19
C LYS A 225 10.24 -5.12 -13.33
N VAL A 226 11.53 -4.83 -13.26
CA VAL A 226 12.05 -3.67 -12.51
C VAL A 226 11.75 -2.38 -13.27
N LEU A 227 11.20 -1.38 -12.57
CA LEU A 227 10.83 -0.08 -13.12
C LEU A 227 11.77 1.03 -12.66
N VAL A 228 12.24 0.94 -11.41
CA VAL A 228 13.13 1.91 -10.78
C VAL A 228 14.20 1.16 -10.00
N TYR A 229 15.45 1.55 -10.21
CA TYR A 229 16.58 1.16 -9.36
C TYR A 229 16.90 2.28 -8.36
N GLY A 230 17.40 1.95 -7.19
CA GLY A 230 17.84 2.88 -6.16
C GLY A 230 19.35 2.88 -6.06
N GLN A 231 19.94 4.06 -6.13
CA GLN A 231 21.34 4.32 -5.79
C GLN A 231 21.38 5.00 -4.43
N CYS A 232 22.17 4.46 -3.50
CA CYS A 232 22.40 5.11 -2.20
C CYS A 232 23.00 6.51 -2.41
N THR A 233 22.72 7.44 -1.50
CA THR A 233 23.30 8.80 -1.48
C THR A 233 24.06 9.01 -0.18
N LYS A 234 25.12 9.82 -0.18
CA LYS A 234 25.98 10.08 1.00
C LYS A 234 25.34 11.07 1.98
N GLY A 235 24.05 10.88 2.27
CA GLY A 235 23.24 11.75 3.13
C GLY A 235 21.74 11.62 2.83
N MET A 236 20.90 12.08 3.74
CA MET A 236 19.43 12.12 3.58
C MET A 236 18.93 13.46 3.04
N ASP A 237 19.73 14.11 2.19
CA ASP A 237 19.38 15.38 1.53
C ASP A 237 19.37 15.18 0.01
N ALA A 238 18.42 15.83 -0.68
CA ALA A 238 18.25 15.70 -2.12
C ALA A 238 19.44 16.20 -2.95
N LYS A 239 20.34 17.00 -2.37
CA LYS A 239 21.57 17.49 -3.00
C LYS A 239 22.79 16.63 -2.64
N ALA A 240 22.64 15.66 -1.73
CA ALA A 240 23.74 14.76 -1.38
C ALA A 240 24.19 13.99 -2.62
N PRO A 241 25.51 13.83 -2.84
CA PRO A 241 26.01 13.07 -3.97
C PRO A 241 25.61 11.60 -3.83
N VAL A 242 25.46 10.92 -4.97
CA VAL A 242 25.31 9.46 -4.99
C VAL A 242 26.53 8.77 -4.37
N ASN A 243 26.29 7.67 -3.67
CA ASN A 243 27.31 6.81 -3.12
C ASN A 243 27.71 5.75 -4.16
N LEU A 244 28.72 6.07 -4.98
CA LEU A 244 29.23 5.18 -6.02
C LEU A 244 30.01 3.96 -5.48
N ASP A 245 30.27 3.92 -4.18
CA ASP A 245 30.92 2.78 -3.52
C ASP A 245 29.93 1.61 -3.29
N LYS A 246 28.64 1.86 -3.56
CA LYS A 246 27.54 0.89 -3.41
C LYS A 246 26.86 0.62 -4.75
N SER A 247 26.50 -0.64 -4.97
CA SER A 247 25.72 -1.07 -6.14
C SER A 247 24.32 -0.45 -6.16
N ILE A 248 23.71 -0.41 -7.34
CA ILE A 248 22.27 -0.10 -7.46
C ILE A 248 21.43 -1.33 -7.07
N MET A 249 20.27 -1.11 -6.45
CA MET A 249 19.30 -2.16 -6.13
C MET A 249 17.97 -1.90 -6.82
N PRO A 250 17.17 -2.92 -7.19
CA PRO A 250 15.77 -2.71 -7.53
C PRO A 250 15.03 -2.06 -6.36
N VAL A 251 14.26 -1.00 -6.62
CA VAL A 251 13.44 -0.34 -5.57
C VAL A 251 11.98 -0.16 -5.96
N ALA A 252 11.61 -0.37 -7.23
CA ALA A 252 10.22 -0.53 -7.63
C ALA A 252 10.10 -1.50 -8.80
N TRP A 253 9.16 -2.44 -8.72
CA TRP A 253 8.95 -3.47 -9.73
C TRP A 253 7.51 -3.97 -9.76
N THR A 254 7.16 -4.66 -10.85
CA THR A 254 5.86 -5.34 -10.99
C THR A 254 6.03 -6.83 -11.16
N ARG A 255 5.02 -7.59 -10.73
CA ARG A 255 4.88 -9.03 -10.97
C ARG A 255 3.48 -9.34 -11.47
N THR A 256 3.34 -10.44 -12.20
CA THR A 256 2.02 -11.02 -12.52
C THR A 256 2.04 -12.49 -12.12
N LEU A 257 1.47 -12.79 -10.97
CA LEU A 257 1.35 -14.14 -10.45
C LEU A 257 0.15 -14.82 -11.10
N VAL A 258 0.18 -16.15 -11.16
CA VAL A 258 -0.98 -16.97 -11.52
C VAL A 258 -1.26 -17.90 -10.35
N ASN A 259 -2.44 -17.78 -9.75
CA ASN A 259 -2.85 -18.69 -8.68
C ASN A 259 -3.28 -20.05 -9.24
N GLU A 260 -3.56 -21.02 -8.36
CA GLU A 260 -3.96 -22.38 -8.75
C GLU A 260 -5.25 -22.42 -9.60
N LYS A 261 -6.09 -21.38 -9.48
CA LYS A 261 -7.33 -21.22 -10.27
C LYS A 261 -7.08 -20.56 -11.63
N GLY A 262 -5.84 -20.28 -12.00
CA GLY A 262 -5.47 -19.60 -13.25
C GLY A 262 -5.73 -18.09 -13.26
N ILE A 263 -6.09 -17.50 -12.12
CA ILE A 263 -6.36 -16.06 -12.01
C ILE A 263 -5.03 -15.32 -11.95
N LYS A 264 -4.90 -14.29 -12.81
CA LYS A 264 -3.72 -13.43 -12.86
C LYS A 264 -3.81 -12.35 -11.78
N GLN A 265 -2.85 -12.34 -10.88
CA GLN A 265 -2.70 -11.32 -9.85
C GLN A 265 -1.60 -10.33 -10.22
N ARG A 266 -1.98 -9.07 -10.41
CA ARG A 266 -1.05 -7.96 -10.66
C ARG A 266 -0.52 -7.42 -9.33
N VAL A 267 0.79 -7.40 -9.17
CA VAL A 267 1.45 -6.88 -7.96
C VAL A 267 2.41 -5.78 -8.38
N PHE A 268 2.34 -4.62 -7.72
CA PHE A 268 3.39 -3.61 -7.73
C PHE A 268 4.02 -3.57 -6.35
N THR A 269 5.34 -3.55 -6.31
CA THR A 269 6.10 -3.46 -5.06
C THR A 269 7.13 -2.36 -5.18
N THR A 270 7.28 -1.59 -4.11
CA THR A 270 8.38 -0.64 -3.96
C THR A 270 8.97 -0.76 -2.56
N THR A 271 10.30 -0.70 -2.46
CA THR A 271 11.01 -0.60 -1.18
C THR A 271 11.16 0.85 -0.74
N MET A 272 10.50 1.80 -1.41
CA MET A 272 10.34 3.19 -0.98
C MET A 272 8.94 3.37 -0.36
N GLY A 273 8.62 4.60 0.05
CA GLY A 273 7.25 4.99 0.35
C GLY A 273 6.97 5.22 1.83
N ALA A 274 8.01 5.48 2.64
CA ALA A 274 7.79 6.08 3.94
C ALA A 274 7.03 7.40 3.78
N GLY A 275 6.28 7.84 4.81
CA GLY A 275 5.52 9.09 4.73
C GLY A 275 6.37 10.26 4.20
N ILE A 276 7.57 10.44 4.75
CA ILE A 276 8.50 11.48 4.31
C ILE A 276 8.97 11.35 2.85
N ASP A 277 9.03 10.13 2.28
CA ASP A 277 9.37 9.90 0.87
C ASP A 277 8.27 10.44 -0.04
N LEU A 278 7.01 10.38 0.40
CA LEU A 278 5.85 10.84 -0.37
C LEU A 278 5.74 12.36 -0.49
N GLN A 279 6.70 13.12 0.05
CA GLN A 279 6.90 14.51 -0.35
C GLN A 279 7.35 14.64 -1.81
N ASN A 280 8.06 13.62 -2.33
CA ASN A 280 8.46 13.58 -3.73
C ASN A 280 7.25 13.34 -4.63
N GLU A 281 6.99 14.29 -5.52
CA GLU A 281 5.83 14.28 -6.42
C GLU A 281 5.86 13.09 -7.39
N ASP A 282 7.03 12.75 -7.92
CA ASP A 282 7.19 11.69 -8.90
C ASP A 282 7.01 10.30 -8.29
N LEU A 283 7.33 10.12 -7.01
CA LEU A 283 6.99 8.92 -6.26
C LEU A 283 5.47 8.79 -6.08
N ARG A 284 4.77 9.89 -5.71
CA ARG A 284 3.30 9.87 -5.65
C ARG A 284 2.70 9.51 -7.01
N ARG A 285 3.26 10.05 -8.11
CA ARG A 285 2.84 9.73 -9.48
C ARG A 285 3.07 8.27 -9.84
N LEU A 286 4.24 7.72 -9.49
CA LEU A 286 4.53 6.30 -9.68
C LEU A 286 3.48 5.42 -9.00
N LEU A 287 3.12 5.75 -7.75
CA LEU A 287 2.13 5.01 -6.97
C LEU A 287 0.71 5.12 -7.54
N VAL A 288 0.29 6.33 -7.95
CA VAL A 288 -1.01 6.52 -8.61
C VAL A 288 -1.10 5.73 -9.91
N ASN A 289 -0.06 5.80 -10.75
CA ASN A 289 -0.01 5.07 -12.01
C ASN A 289 -0.02 3.55 -11.75
N ALA A 290 0.71 3.09 -10.73
CA ALA A 290 0.71 1.69 -10.31
C ALA A 290 -0.68 1.22 -9.85
N SER A 291 -1.42 2.05 -9.09
CA SER A 291 -2.80 1.72 -8.69
C SER A 291 -3.74 1.58 -9.89
N LEU A 292 -3.68 2.50 -10.86
CA LEU A 292 -4.46 2.41 -12.10
C LEU A 292 -4.10 1.17 -12.91
N TRP A 293 -2.80 0.89 -13.08
CA TRP A 293 -2.33 -0.32 -13.76
C TRP A 293 -2.78 -1.60 -13.05
N ALA A 294 -2.70 -1.64 -11.72
CA ALA A 294 -3.02 -2.83 -10.94
C ALA A 294 -4.47 -3.28 -11.21
N VAL A 295 -5.41 -2.33 -11.31
CA VAL A 295 -6.84 -2.61 -11.55
C VAL A 295 -7.25 -2.62 -13.03
N GLY A 296 -6.30 -2.70 -13.97
CA GLY A 296 -6.60 -2.84 -15.40
C GLY A 296 -6.93 -1.54 -16.13
N LEU A 297 -6.60 -0.39 -15.54
CA LEU A 297 -6.89 0.94 -16.10
C LEU A 297 -5.65 1.59 -16.75
N GLU A 298 -4.66 0.80 -17.18
CA GLU A 298 -3.39 1.31 -17.72
C GLU A 298 -3.54 2.26 -18.92
N LYS A 299 -4.60 2.09 -19.72
CA LYS A 299 -4.92 2.97 -20.86
C LYS A 299 -5.43 4.35 -20.44
N MET A 300 -5.88 4.48 -19.20
CA MET A 300 -6.39 5.72 -18.62
C MET A 300 -5.31 6.46 -17.82
N ILE A 301 -4.08 5.92 -17.74
CA ILE A 301 -2.98 6.61 -17.07
C ILE A 301 -2.57 7.82 -17.91
N PRO A 302 -2.71 9.06 -17.39
CA PRO A 302 -2.36 10.26 -18.13
C PRO A 302 -0.85 10.34 -18.38
N PRO A 303 -0.39 11.07 -19.43
CA PRO A 303 1.05 11.26 -19.68
C PRO A 303 1.80 11.93 -18.52
N CYS A 304 1.10 12.77 -17.75
CA CYS A 304 1.58 13.36 -16.50
C CYS A 304 0.37 13.55 -15.58
N GLY A 305 0.15 12.59 -14.68
CA GLY A 305 -0.97 12.63 -13.75
C GLY A 305 -0.80 13.69 -12.68
N ASP A 306 -1.91 14.35 -12.33
CA ASP A 306 -2.00 15.23 -11.19
C ASP A 306 -1.96 14.42 -9.90
N VAL A 307 -0.96 14.70 -9.08
CA VAL A 307 -0.70 14.06 -7.78
C VAL A 307 -0.36 15.10 -6.71
N GLU A 308 -0.88 16.31 -6.90
CA GLU A 308 -0.78 17.37 -5.91
C GLU A 308 -1.57 16.97 -4.65
N THR A 309 -1.00 17.22 -3.47
CA THR A 309 -1.67 16.93 -2.21
C THR A 309 -2.82 17.91 -2.01
N LEU A 310 -3.99 17.40 -1.61
CA LEU A 310 -5.19 18.24 -1.44
C LEU A 310 -5.11 19.14 -0.19
N ARG A 311 -4.12 18.90 0.66
CA ARG A 311 -3.84 19.61 1.92
C ARG A 311 -2.34 19.73 2.11
N PRO A 312 -1.86 20.63 2.99
CA PRO A 312 -0.45 20.66 3.37
C PRO A 312 0.01 19.29 3.88
N TYR A 313 1.00 18.71 3.20
CA TYR A 313 1.56 17.41 3.58
C TYR A 313 2.93 17.60 4.24
N GLN A 314 2.93 17.48 5.58
CA GLN A 314 4.13 17.58 6.42
C GLN A 314 4.20 16.36 7.34
N PRO A 315 4.57 15.18 6.80
CA PRO A 315 4.69 13.97 7.59
C PRO A 315 5.85 14.11 8.59
N SER A 316 5.74 13.42 9.73
CA SER A 316 6.85 13.35 10.67
C SER A 316 8.00 12.49 10.11
N MET A 317 9.20 12.68 10.67
CA MET A 317 10.36 11.88 10.29
C MET A 317 10.18 10.43 10.75
N PHE A 318 10.67 9.48 9.95
CA PHE A 318 10.63 8.07 10.34
C PHE A 318 11.48 7.76 11.58
N GLY A 319 11.14 6.65 12.23
CA GLY A 319 11.82 6.11 13.40
C GLY A 319 10.83 5.55 14.43
N LEU A 320 11.26 4.54 15.17
CA LEU A 320 10.46 3.86 16.19
C LEU A 320 9.95 4.84 17.26
N ASP A 321 8.71 4.65 17.70
CA ASP A 321 8.05 5.45 18.74
C ASP A 321 7.92 6.96 18.46
N LYS A 322 8.18 7.40 17.22
CA LYS A 322 8.07 8.82 16.80
C LYS A 322 6.72 9.20 16.18
N PHE A 323 5.75 8.28 16.13
CA PHE A 323 4.42 8.57 15.59
C PHE A 323 3.66 9.58 16.46
N LYS A 324 2.71 10.29 15.86
CA LYS A 324 1.81 11.21 16.56
C LYS A 324 0.88 10.42 17.47
N LYS A 325 0.86 10.77 18.77
CA LYS A 325 0.02 10.10 19.77
C LYS A 325 -1.38 10.73 19.83
N ASN A 326 -2.35 9.96 20.30
CA ASN A 326 -3.74 10.40 20.50
C ASN A 326 -4.42 10.92 19.23
N VAL A 327 -4.10 10.31 18.08
CA VAL A 327 -4.76 10.61 16.82
C VAL A 327 -5.83 9.55 16.58
N HIS A 328 -7.08 9.96 16.45
CA HIS A 328 -8.17 9.10 16.06
C HIS A 328 -8.33 9.09 14.53
N PRO A 329 -8.70 7.98 13.87
CA PRO A 329 -8.88 7.94 12.41
C PRO A 329 -9.80 9.05 11.87
N GLY A 330 -10.82 9.42 12.63
CA GLY A 330 -11.74 10.52 12.30
C GLY A 330 -11.09 11.89 12.22
N ASP A 331 -9.97 12.12 12.92
CA ASP A 331 -9.25 13.39 12.92
C ASP A 331 -8.55 13.66 11.58
N LEU A 332 -8.28 12.60 10.80
CA LEU A 332 -7.61 12.69 9.51
C LEU A 332 -8.57 13.06 8.35
N LYS A 333 -9.87 13.19 8.62
CA LYS A 333 -10.87 13.48 7.58
C LYS A 333 -10.98 14.97 7.25
N ASN A 334 -10.63 15.86 8.18
CA ASN A 334 -10.93 17.31 8.11
C ASN A 334 -9.70 18.19 7.99
#